data_AF-A0A402A6G7-F1
#
_entry.id   AF-A0A402A6G7-F1
#
_cell.length_a   1.000
_cell.length_b   1.000
_cell.length_c   1.000
_cell.angle_alpha   90.00
_cell.angle_beta   90.00
_cell.angle_gamma   90.00
#
_symmetry.space_group_name_H-M   'P 1'
#
loop_
_entity.id
_entity.type
_entity.pdbx_description
1 polymer ?
#
loop_
_entity_poly.entity_id
_entity_poly.type
_entity_poly.pdbx_seq_one_letter_code
_entity_poly.pdbx_strand_id
1 'polypeptide(L)'
;MDDADIVSNLEEPEKIFQSDDIVKICQTLVHLALHDSDWKKVEGYCLELLEHPDAGVRMVAATCIGHLARIHQQLDLDLVLPALYRHQSDTGKYVAGNVNNALDDIEIFMKVPVKHDPSMVRNRPPEEDSEEEEEDEERRLLTPEEVEQAFRSGEALKIERTLMNLAFLDPDWRRTEGYCLQFLEHSDSSVRGVAAQCISQIIYNQHHIDVEPARRALLSHQTDASKYVVRMVRNALIAIDHFEEKSKETSSTEESQMKHPIDQNEAGMKETGMNEIDITPKNGQLALNNSVSIQGNKEHRIGIDPEVGELVEFEKGEGGKFQGRVRTWLQLTEPMRTALIDSGIITEQGDIIQRDKRGNITGYGKNVISSL
;
A
#
# COMPACT_ATOMS: atom_id res chain seq x y z
N MET A 1 -30.62 7.47 5.30
CA MET A 1 -30.06 8.08 6.51
C MET A 1 -28.63 8.32 6.08
N ASP A 2 -28.36 9.56 5.70
CA ASP A 2 -27.22 9.93 4.87
C ASP A 2 -25.92 9.86 5.68
N ASP A 3 -24.82 9.42 5.08
CA ASP A 3 -23.51 9.28 5.75
C ASP A 3 -22.94 10.61 6.26
N ALA A 4 -23.50 11.74 5.81
CA ALA A 4 -23.24 13.07 6.37
C ALA A 4 -23.71 13.23 7.83
N ASP A 5 -24.61 12.38 8.33
CA ASP A 5 -25.08 12.43 9.72
C ASP A 5 -24.18 11.65 10.70
N ILE A 6 -23.33 10.73 10.24
CA ILE A 6 -22.41 9.98 11.13
C ILE A 6 -21.20 10.84 11.53
N VAL A 7 -20.75 11.73 10.64
CA VAL A 7 -19.64 12.68 10.90
C VAL A 7 -20.02 13.73 11.96
N SER A 8 -21.30 13.88 12.28
CA SER A 8 -21.77 14.87 13.27
C SER A 8 -21.80 14.37 14.73
N ASN A 9 -21.47 13.10 14.99
CA ASN A 9 -21.70 12.48 16.30
C ASN A 9 -20.56 11.63 16.87
N LEU A 10 -19.34 11.74 16.32
CA LEU A 10 -18.17 11.26 17.05
C LEU A 10 -18.01 12.17 18.29
N GLU A 11 -18.18 11.58 19.47
CA GLU A 11 -17.70 12.18 20.71
C GLU A 11 -16.27 12.66 20.47
N GLU A 12 -15.96 13.88 20.91
CA GLU A 12 -14.60 14.45 20.85
C GLU A 12 -13.58 13.37 21.25
N PRO A 13 -12.53 13.09 20.45
CA PRO A 13 -11.59 12.00 20.70
C PRO A 13 -11.08 11.97 22.15
N GLU A 14 -10.92 13.15 22.76
CA GLU A 14 -10.57 13.34 24.15
C GLU A 14 -11.53 12.64 25.12
N LYS A 15 -12.84 12.65 24.85
CA LYS A 15 -13.84 11.93 25.65
C LYS A 15 -13.74 10.43 25.48
N ILE A 16 -13.43 9.96 24.27
CA ILE A 16 -13.23 8.54 23.98
C ILE A 16 -11.97 8.05 24.71
N PHE A 17 -10.88 8.81 24.68
CA PHE A 17 -9.61 8.49 25.35
C PHE A 17 -9.72 8.51 26.88
N GLN A 18 -10.72 9.18 27.43
CA GLN A 18 -11.05 9.14 28.87
C GLN A 18 -11.98 7.99 29.26
N SER A 19 -12.49 7.22 28.30
CA SER A 19 -13.39 6.09 28.58
C SER A 19 -12.60 4.82 28.93
N ASP A 20 -13.26 3.85 29.57
CA ASP A 20 -12.67 2.53 29.81
C ASP A 20 -12.81 1.58 28.60
N ASP A 21 -13.32 2.06 27.46
CA ASP A 21 -13.52 1.24 26.27
C ASP A 21 -12.23 1.15 25.44
N ILE A 22 -11.38 0.20 25.83
CA ILE A 22 -10.10 -0.10 25.18
C ILE A 22 -10.25 -0.29 23.67
N VAL A 23 -11.34 -0.90 23.21
CA VAL A 23 -11.54 -1.17 21.78
C VAL A 23 -11.83 0.13 21.05
N LYS A 24 -12.72 0.96 21.59
CA LYS A 24 -13.06 2.27 21.03
C LYS A 24 -11.85 3.20 21.02
N ILE A 25 -11.07 3.22 22.10
CA ILE A 25 -9.80 3.97 22.18
C ILE A 25 -8.86 3.57 21.05
N CYS A 26 -8.57 2.28 20.91
CA CYS A 26 -7.65 1.78 19.89
C CYS A 26 -8.13 2.12 18.48
N GLN A 27 -9.42 1.94 18.19
CA GLN A 27 -10.01 2.23 16.88
C GLN A 27 -9.95 3.71 16.55
N THR A 28 -10.29 4.58 17.50
CA THR A 28 -10.22 6.03 17.32
C THR A 28 -8.78 6.49 17.09
N LEU A 29 -7.81 5.97 17.84
CA LEU A 29 -6.40 6.36 17.67
C LEU A 29 -5.84 5.94 16.31
N VAL A 30 -6.15 4.71 15.85
CA VAL A 30 -5.75 4.24 14.52
C VAL A 30 -6.39 5.10 13.42
N HIS A 31 -7.69 5.36 13.51
CA HIS A 31 -8.38 6.19 12.53
C HIS A 31 -7.77 7.59 12.41
N LEU A 32 -7.47 8.24 13.54
CA LEU A 32 -6.81 9.55 13.54
C LEU A 32 -5.40 9.47 12.92
N ALA A 33 -4.60 8.46 13.25
CA ALA A 33 -3.24 8.32 12.73
C ALA A 33 -3.18 8.06 11.21
N LEU A 34 -4.25 7.53 10.62
CA LEU A 34 -4.32 7.23 9.19
C LEU A 34 -4.96 8.36 8.36
N HIS A 35 -5.77 9.23 8.97
CA HIS A 35 -6.65 10.14 8.23
C HIS A 35 -6.60 11.60 8.69
N ASP A 36 -6.23 11.89 9.94
CA ASP A 36 -6.24 13.27 10.42
C ASP A 36 -5.05 14.04 9.81
N SER A 37 -5.35 15.18 9.20
CA SER A 37 -4.32 16.06 8.63
C SER A 37 -3.43 16.74 9.68
N ASP A 38 -3.92 16.87 10.92
CA ASP A 38 -3.18 17.44 12.05
C ASP A 38 -2.36 16.35 12.75
N TRP A 39 -1.30 15.90 12.07
CA TRP A 39 -0.40 14.87 12.58
C TRP A 39 0.16 15.21 13.97
N LYS A 40 0.35 16.50 14.27
CA LYS A 40 0.93 16.97 15.54
C LYS A 40 -0.05 16.78 16.69
N LYS A 41 -1.35 17.00 16.44
CA LYS A 41 -2.40 16.69 17.41
C LYS A 41 -2.47 15.18 17.67
N VAL A 42 -2.39 14.37 16.62
CA VAL A 42 -2.42 12.90 16.76
C VAL A 42 -1.18 12.34 17.46
N GLU A 43 0.00 12.91 17.19
CA GLU A 43 1.23 12.59 17.93
C GLU A 43 1.02 12.82 19.44
N GLY A 44 0.42 13.95 19.81
CA GLY A 44 0.08 14.25 21.21
C GLY A 44 -0.77 13.15 21.85
N TYR A 45 -1.80 12.67 21.15
CA TYR A 45 -2.62 11.55 21.65
C TYR A 45 -1.84 10.24 21.73
N CYS A 46 -0.99 9.94 20.75
CA CYS A 46 -0.17 8.73 20.79
C CYS A 46 0.78 8.75 21.99
N LEU A 47 1.42 9.90 22.27
CA LEU A 47 2.32 10.05 23.41
C LEU A 47 1.58 9.91 24.74
N GLU A 48 0.37 10.45 24.86
CA GLU A 48 -0.47 10.28 26.06
C GLU A 48 -0.88 8.81 26.24
N LEU A 49 -1.36 8.16 25.18
CA LEU A 49 -1.83 6.78 25.23
C LEU A 49 -0.71 5.75 25.32
N LEU A 50 0.53 6.14 25.00
CA LEU A 50 1.72 5.33 25.28
C LEU A 50 1.90 5.09 26.78
N GLU A 51 1.37 5.96 27.64
CA GLU A 51 1.45 5.82 29.11
C GLU A 51 0.19 5.15 29.70
N HIS A 52 -0.72 4.65 28.87
CA HIS A 52 -2.00 4.07 29.31
C HIS A 52 -1.80 2.78 30.13
N PRO A 53 -2.62 2.49 31.17
CA PRO A 53 -2.46 1.28 32.00
C PRO A 53 -2.65 -0.03 31.22
N ASP A 54 -3.53 -0.04 30.21
CA ASP A 54 -3.73 -1.20 29.34
C ASP A 54 -2.62 -1.33 28.28
N ALA A 55 -1.97 -2.49 28.25
CA ALA A 55 -0.87 -2.79 27.32
C ALA A 55 -1.33 -2.84 25.85
N GLY A 56 -2.60 -3.16 25.59
CA GLY A 56 -3.18 -3.12 24.25
C GLY A 56 -3.21 -1.71 23.67
N VAL A 57 -3.60 -0.74 24.50
CA VAL A 57 -3.61 0.68 24.14
C VAL A 57 -2.19 1.20 23.88
N ARG A 58 -1.23 0.91 24.77
CA ARG A 58 0.17 1.31 24.59
C ARG A 58 0.78 0.74 23.30
N MET A 59 0.51 -0.53 23.02
CA MET A 59 0.93 -1.18 21.78
C MET A 59 0.38 -0.46 20.55
N VAL A 60 -0.92 -0.14 20.53
CA VAL A 60 -1.55 0.56 19.41
C VAL A 60 -0.99 1.97 19.26
N ALA A 61 -0.76 2.69 20.36
CA ALA A 61 -0.12 3.99 20.34
C ALA A 61 1.28 3.95 19.70
N ALA A 62 2.10 2.93 20.03
CA ALA A 62 3.39 2.73 19.38
C ALA A 62 3.23 2.48 17.86
N THR A 63 2.29 1.63 17.46
CA THR A 63 1.99 1.38 16.04
C THR A 63 1.55 2.66 15.31
N CYS A 64 0.70 3.48 15.91
CA CYS A 64 0.23 4.75 15.36
C CYS A 64 1.37 5.76 15.17
N ILE A 65 2.36 5.80 16.06
CA ILE A 65 3.57 6.63 15.87
C ILE A 65 4.33 6.19 14.60
N GLY A 66 4.46 4.88 14.37
CA GLY A 66 5.05 4.36 13.13
C GLY A 66 4.24 4.74 11.88
N HIS A 67 2.91 4.73 11.96
CA HIS A 67 2.05 5.23 10.88
C HIS A 67 2.28 6.72 10.59
N LEU A 68 2.36 7.56 11.63
CA LEU A 68 2.63 8.98 11.46
C LEU A 68 3.99 9.23 10.79
N ALA A 69 5.04 8.50 11.22
CA ALA A 69 6.37 8.55 10.60
C ALA A 69 6.33 8.17 9.10
N ARG A 70 5.59 7.12 8.75
CA ARG A 70 5.47 6.64 7.35
C ARG A 70 4.66 7.58 6.46
N ILE A 71 3.51 8.04 6.95
CA ILE A 71 2.52 8.79 6.16
C ILE A 71 2.92 10.26 6.06
N HIS A 72 3.21 10.90 7.20
CA HIS A 72 3.47 12.34 7.23
C HIS A 72 4.95 12.66 7.13
N GLN A 73 5.84 11.71 7.42
CA GLN A 73 7.31 11.90 7.45
C GLN A 73 7.72 13.09 8.33
N GLN A 74 6.88 13.39 9.32
CA GLN A 74 7.01 14.51 10.25
C GLN A 74 6.56 14.05 11.63
N LEU A 75 7.44 14.23 12.61
CA LEU A 75 7.23 14.00 14.03
C LEU A 75 8.10 14.98 14.82
N ASP A 76 7.69 15.33 16.03
CA ASP A 76 8.51 16.02 17.02
C ASP A 76 9.41 15.00 17.71
N LEU A 77 10.56 14.72 17.10
CA LEU A 77 11.49 13.67 17.54
C LEU A 77 12.06 13.92 18.94
N ASP A 78 12.10 15.17 19.40
CA ASP A 78 12.54 15.53 20.76
C ASP A 78 11.55 15.02 21.82
N LEU A 79 10.29 14.82 21.45
CA LEU A 79 9.26 14.24 22.31
C LEU A 79 9.10 12.73 22.08
N VAL A 80 9.07 12.32 20.81
CA VAL A 80 8.74 10.94 20.42
C VAL A 80 9.84 9.96 20.78
N LEU A 81 11.10 10.24 20.44
CA LEU A 81 12.18 9.28 20.65
C LEU A 81 12.38 8.96 22.14
N PRO A 82 12.42 9.94 23.06
CA PRO A 82 12.50 9.63 24.49
C PRO A 82 11.32 8.79 24.99
N ALA A 83 10.10 9.04 24.50
CA ALA A 83 8.91 8.27 24.89
C ALA A 83 9.01 6.82 24.42
N LEU A 84 9.39 6.58 23.17
CA LEU A 84 9.58 5.23 22.63
C LEU A 84 10.71 4.49 23.37
N TYR A 85 11.86 5.13 23.62
CA TYR A 85 12.97 4.49 24.33
C TYR A 85 12.58 4.03 25.74
N ARG A 86 11.72 4.76 26.46
CA ARG A 86 11.21 4.30 27.77
C ARG A 86 10.41 3.00 27.66
N HIS A 87 9.69 2.81 26.56
CA HIS A 87 8.78 1.67 26.35
C HIS A 87 9.44 0.48 25.65
N GLN A 88 10.73 0.55 25.30
CA GLN A 88 11.46 -0.60 24.76
C GLN A 88 11.56 -1.77 25.75
N SER A 89 11.45 -1.48 27.04
CA SER A 89 11.47 -2.47 28.12
C SER A 89 10.08 -2.75 28.71
N ASP A 90 9.01 -2.33 28.03
CA ASP A 90 7.64 -2.53 28.50
C ASP A 90 7.29 -4.03 28.61
N THR A 91 6.85 -4.44 29.80
CA THR A 91 6.52 -5.84 30.11
C THR A 91 5.19 -6.31 29.51
N GLY A 92 4.39 -5.38 28.97
CA GLY A 92 3.13 -5.63 28.30
C GLY A 92 3.35 -6.42 27.01
N LYS A 93 2.52 -7.45 26.80
CA LYS A 93 2.64 -8.34 25.66
C LYS A 93 2.61 -7.54 24.34
N TYR A 94 3.65 -7.71 23.54
CA TYR A 94 3.85 -7.08 22.23
C TYR A 94 4.11 -5.56 22.23
N VAL A 95 4.17 -4.88 23.38
CA VAL A 95 4.42 -3.43 23.41
C VAL A 95 5.83 -3.12 22.94
N ALA A 96 6.85 -3.71 23.58
CA ALA A 96 8.26 -3.50 23.22
C ALA A 96 8.56 -3.80 21.74
N GLY A 97 7.95 -4.85 21.18
CA GLY A 97 8.09 -5.20 19.76
C GLY A 97 7.54 -4.12 18.84
N ASN A 98 6.35 -3.59 19.14
CA ASN A 98 5.75 -2.52 18.33
C ASN A 98 6.45 -1.16 18.51
N VAL A 99 7.02 -0.91 19.69
CA VAL A 99 7.89 0.25 19.92
C VAL A 99 9.13 0.19 19.03
N ASN A 100 9.75 -0.98 18.89
CA ASN A 100 10.89 -1.15 17.99
C ASN A 100 10.47 -0.98 16.52
N ASN A 101 9.33 -1.53 16.10
CA ASN A 101 8.80 -1.29 14.75
C ASN A 101 8.58 0.20 14.46
N ALA A 102 8.09 0.96 15.45
CA ALA A 102 7.90 2.41 15.29
C ALA A 102 9.23 3.15 15.17
N LEU A 103 10.27 2.71 15.88
CA LEU A 103 11.62 3.25 15.74
C LEU A 103 12.22 2.93 14.37
N ASP A 104 12.02 1.72 13.85
CA ASP A 104 12.43 1.34 12.50
C ASP A 104 11.74 2.22 11.45
N ASP A 105 10.44 2.48 11.62
CA ASP A 105 9.68 3.37 10.72
C ASP A 105 10.24 4.81 10.75
N ILE A 106 10.58 5.33 11.93
CA ILE A 106 11.23 6.64 12.05
C ILE A 106 12.58 6.64 11.35
N GLU A 107 13.40 5.61 11.55
CA GLU A 107 14.72 5.52 10.92
C GLU A 107 14.63 5.45 9.39
N ILE A 108 13.72 4.63 8.87
CA ILE A 108 13.55 4.42 7.43
C ILE A 108 12.95 5.65 6.75
N PHE A 109 11.81 6.14 7.26
CA PHE A 109 11.02 7.15 6.55
C PHE A 109 11.46 8.58 6.85
N MET A 110 12.03 8.83 8.03
CA MET A 110 12.56 10.15 8.40
C MET A 110 14.08 10.26 8.27
N LYS A 111 14.78 9.13 8.04
CA LYS A 111 16.24 9.06 7.85
C LYS A 111 17.02 9.61 9.04
N VAL A 112 16.54 9.32 10.24
CA VAL A 112 17.15 9.75 11.51
C VAL A 112 17.62 8.52 12.29
N PRO A 113 18.86 8.50 12.80
CA PRO A 113 19.35 7.37 13.57
C PRO A 113 18.59 7.21 14.90
N VAL A 114 18.22 5.97 15.22
CA VAL A 114 17.52 5.62 16.47
C VAL A 114 18.34 4.66 17.33
N LYS A 115 18.02 4.59 18.63
CA LYS A 115 18.66 3.65 19.57
C LYS A 115 17.73 2.47 19.83
N HIS A 116 18.28 1.26 19.80
CA HIS A 116 17.57 0.04 20.19
C HIS A 116 18.09 -0.49 21.53
N ASP A 117 17.21 -1.08 22.33
CA ASP A 117 17.59 -1.75 23.59
C ASP A 117 18.47 -2.98 23.26
N PRO A 118 19.72 -3.06 23.77
CA PRO A 118 20.65 -4.16 23.48
C PRO A 118 20.17 -5.57 23.87
N SER A 119 19.19 -5.68 24.78
CA SER A 119 18.58 -6.96 25.17
C SER A 119 17.51 -7.43 24.18
N MET A 120 16.99 -6.50 23.37
CA MET A 120 16.10 -6.73 22.23
C MET A 120 16.85 -6.64 20.89
N VAL A 121 18.04 -6.03 20.86
CA VAL A 121 19.07 -6.29 19.84
C VAL A 121 19.36 -7.77 19.95
N ARG A 122 19.23 -8.49 18.83
CA ARG A 122 19.63 -9.90 18.75
C ARG A 122 21.07 -10.00 19.26
N ASN A 123 21.28 -10.54 20.46
CA ASN A 123 22.63 -10.77 21.00
C ASN A 123 23.33 -11.79 20.10
N ARG A 124 24.20 -11.29 19.22
CA ARG A 124 25.11 -12.08 18.38
C ARG A 124 26.42 -12.31 19.15
N PRO A 125 26.86 -13.57 19.38
CA PRO A 125 28.18 -13.83 19.95
C PRO A 125 29.28 -13.39 18.97
N PRO A 126 30.46 -12.96 19.47
CA PRO A 126 31.55 -12.58 18.59
C PRO A 126 32.24 -13.84 18.03
N GLU A 127 32.24 -13.92 16.70
CA GLU A 127 33.25 -14.58 15.87
C GLU A 127 33.42 -16.10 16.07
N GLU A 128 32.58 -16.91 15.41
CA GLU A 128 33.05 -18.12 14.73
C GLU A 128 32.43 -18.17 13.33
N ASP A 129 33.31 -18.21 12.33
CA ASP A 129 33.03 -18.26 10.89
C ASP A 129 32.14 -19.45 10.51
N SER A 130 30.83 -19.23 10.35
CA SER A 130 29.96 -19.82 9.32
C SER A 130 28.50 -19.60 9.73
N GLU A 131 27.67 -19.13 8.79
CA GLU A 131 26.18 -19.06 8.83
C GLU A 131 25.52 -17.67 9.05
N GLU A 132 26.26 -16.54 9.04
CA GLU A 132 25.67 -15.19 9.15
C GLU A 132 25.77 -14.34 7.87
N GLU A 133 25.38 -14.91 6.73
CA GLU A 133 24.97 -14.16 5.53
C GLU A 133 23.43 -14.13 5.35
N GLU A 134 22.62 -14.80 6.20
CA GLU A 134 21.19 -15.04 5.89
C GLU A 134 20.14 -14.05 6.45
N GLU A 135 20.44 -13.17 7.42
CA GLU A 135 19.39 -12.28 7.99
C GLU A 135 19.31 -10.86 7.39
N ASP A 136 20.32 -10.41 6.63
CA ASP A 136 20.20 -9.20 5.78
C ASP A 136 19.62 -9.51 4.38
N GLU A 137 19.40 -10.79 4.07
CA GLU A 137 18.71 -11.24 2.85
C GLU A 137 17.16 -11.21 2.94
N GLU A 138 16.57 -11.00 4.12
CA GLU A 138 15.16 -11.36 4.37
C GLU A 138 14.10 -10.33 3.89
N ARG A 139 14.52 -9.20 3.31
CA ARG A 139 13.65 -8.26 2.56
C ARG A 139 14.05 -8.17 1.08
N ARG A 140 14.45 -9.29 0.48
CA ARG A 140 14.52 -9.42 -0.97
C ARG A 140 13.22 -9.97 -1.52
N LEU A 141 12.96 -9.67 -2.80
CA LEU A 141 11.87 -10.27 -3.53
C LEU A 141 12.07 -11.78 -3.57
N LEU A 142 11.12 -12.55 -3.03
CA LEU A 142 11.18 -14.01 -3.08
C LEU A 142 10.78 -14.50 -4.47
N THR A 143 11.50 -15.50 -4.98
CA THR A 143 11.11 -16.18 -6.21
C THR A 143 9.85 -17.01 -5.98
N PRO A 144 9.05 -17.29 -7.03
CA PRO A 144 7.90 -18.18 -6.90
C PRO A 144 8.26 -19.54 -6.28
N GLU A 145 9.43 -20.11 -6.60
CA GLU A 145 9.89 -21.38 -6.06
C GLU A 145 10.18 -21.30 -4.56
N GLU A 146 10.79 -20.22 -4.08
CA GLU A 146 11.09 -20.00 -2.66
C GLU A 146 9.81 -19.87 -1.84
N VAL A 147 8.83 -19.13 -2.36
CA VAL A 147 7.49 -18.97 -1.77
C VAL A 147 6.80 -20.33 -1.64
N GLU A 148 6.75 -21.10 -2.73
CA GLU A 148 6.12 -22.42 -2.75
C GLU A 148 6.81 -23.40 -1.80
N GLN A 149 8.14 -23.37 -1.72
CA GLN A 149 8.90 -24.22 -0.80
C GLN A 149 8.62 -23.85 0.66
N ALA A 150 8.55 -22.55 0.97
CA ALA A 150 8.22 -22.08 2.30
C ALA A 150 6.81 -22.52 2.72
N PHE A 151 5.82 -22.38 1.85
CA PHE A 151 4.45 -22.80 2.12
C PHE A 151 4.29 -24.32 2.24
N ARG A 152 5.03 -25.11 1.47
CA ARG A 152 5.03 -26.57 1.57
C ARG A 152 5.69 -27.11 2.84
N SER A 153 6.52 -26.32 3.51
CA SER A 153 7.17 -26.75 4.75
C SER A 153 6.15 -27.03 5.87
N GLY A 154 5.00 -26.35 5.86
CA GLY A 154 4.01 -26.42 6.94
C GLY A 154 4.46 -25.75 8.24
N GLU A 155 5.64 -25.13 8.27
CA GLU A 155 6.16 -24.45 9.45
C GLU A 155 5.50 -23.08 9.60
N ALA A 156 4.73 -22.89 10.67
CA ALA A 156 3.94 -21.69 10.90
C ALA A 156 4.79 -20.40 10.78
N LEU A 157 5.95 -20.34 11.45
CA LEU A 157 6.84 -19.17 11.40
C LEU A 157 7.36 -18.87 9.99
N LYS A 158 7.67 -19.91 9.20
CA LYS A 158 8.18 -19.75 7.84
C LYS A 158 7.09 -19.24 6.90
N ILE A 159 5.87 -19.74 7.07
CA ILE A 159 4.68 -19.27 6.35
C ILE A 159 4.40 -17.81 6.69
N GLU A 160 4.39 -17.46 7.98
CA GLU A 160 4.13 -16.09 8.45
C GLU A 160 5.14 -15.08 7.88
N ARG A 161 6.44 -15.39 7.96
CA ARG A 161 7.51 -14.54 7.40
C ARG A 161 7.36 -14.36 5.89
N THR A 162 7.05 -15.44 5.19
CA THR A 162 6.85 -15.41 3.72
C THR A 162 5.65 -14.55 3.36
N LEU A 163 4.51 -14.71 4.04
CA LEU A 163 3.30 -13.89 3.83
C LEU A 163 3.57 -12.40 4.08
N MET A 164 4.32 -12.08 5.11
CA MET A 164 4.70 -10.70 5.40
C MET A 164 5.63 -10.14 4.32
N ASN A 165 6.69 -10.86 3.93
CA ASN A 165 7.59 -10.43 2.86
C ASN A 165 6.81 -10.14 1.57
N LEU A 166 5.89 -11.03 1.18
CA LEU A 166 5.03 -10.81 0.03
C LEU A 166 4.14 -9.55 0.17
N ALA A 167 3.46 -9.37 1.31
CA ALA A 167 2.62 -8.20 1.54
C ALA A 167 3.37 -6.86 1.55
N PHE A 168 4.68 -6.88 1.83
CA PHE A 168 5.53 -5.69 1.77
C PHE A 168 6.17 -5.46 0.40
N LEU A 169 6.57 -6.53 -0.30
CA LEU A 169 7.51 -6.43 -1.42
C LEU A 169 6.97 -6.99 -2.74
N ASP A 170 5.98 -7.87 -2.72
CA ASP A 170 5.48 -8.51 -3.94
C ASP A 170 4.73 -7.50 -4.81
N PRO A 171 5.19 -7.21 -6.04
CA PRO A 171 4.46 -6.34 -6.94
C PRO A 171 3.14 -6.96 -7.40
N ASP A 172 2.98 -8.29 -7.31
CA ASP A 172 1.73 -8.98 -7.60
C ASP A 172 0.85 -9.11 -6.34
N TRP A 173 0.11 -8.04 -6.07
CA TRP A 173 -0.84 -8.00 -4.97
C TRP A 173 -1.92 -9.08 -5.06
N ARG A 174 -2.30 -9.53 -6.26
CA ARG A 174 -3.32 -10.59 -6.44
C ARG A 174 -2.79 -11.94 -6.04
N ARG A 175 -1.53 -12.23 -6.39
CA ARG A 175 -0.84 -13.43 -5.92
C ARG A 175 -0.76 -13.45 -4.40
N THR A 176 -0.33 -12.33 -3.81
CA THR A 176 -0.23 -12.19 -2.36
C THR A 176 -1.57 -12.31 -1.67
N GLU A 177 -2.60 -11.64 -2.19
CA GLU A 177 -3.98 -11.78 -1.72
C GLU A 177 -4.44 -13.23 -1.79
N GLY A 178 -4.23 -13.92 -2.92
CA GLY A 178 -4.59 -15.32 -3.07
C GLY A 178 -3.98 -16.22 -1.99
N TYR A 179 -2.71 -16.01 -1.66
CA TYR A 179 -2.08 -16.71 -0.54
C TYR A 179 -2.68 -16.32 0.81
N CYS A 180 -2.94 -15.04 1.06
CA CYS A 180 -3.60 -14.60 2.30
C CYS A 180 -4.97 -15.27 2.46
N LEU A 181 -5.79 -15.30 1.41
CA LEU A 181 -7.10 -15.95 1.42
C LEU A 181 -6.99 -17.45 1.67
N GLN A 182 -5.99 -18.11 1.09
CA GLN A 182 -5.72 -19.53 1.35
C GLN A 182 -5.32 -19.77 2.82
N PHE A 183 -4.45 -18.94 3.38
CA PHE A 183 -3.93 -19.11 4.73
C PHE A 183 -4.86 -18.60 5.84
N LEU A 184 -5.93 -17.89 5.50
CA LEU A 184 -7.05 -17.66 6.42
C LEU A 184 -7.70 -18.97 6.88
N GLU A 185 -7.66 -20.04 6.07
CA GLU A 185 -8.23 -21.35 6.43
C GLU A 185 -7.22 -22.27 7.14
N HIS A 186 -6.04 -21.76 7.53
CA HIS A 186 -4.97 -22.55 8.12
C HIS A 186 -5.35 -23.06 9.52
N SER A 187 -4.86 -24.23 9.93
CA SER A 187 -5.17 -24.83 11.24
C SER A 187 -4.59 -24.03 12.40
N ASP A 188 -3.40 -23.45 12.21
CA ASP A 188 -2.73 -22.59 13.19
C ASP A 188 -3.33 -21.16 13.19
N SER A 189 -3.78 -20.71 14.38
CA SER A 189 -4.38 -19.39 14.55
C SER A 189 -3.41 -18.22 14.38
N SER A 190 -2.11 -18.43 14.55
CA SER A 190 -1.08 -17.41 14.32
C SER A 190 -0.98 -17.09 12.83
N VAL A 191 -0.88 -18.14 12.00
CA VAL A 191 -0.89 -18.05 10.53
C VAL A 191 -2.15 -17.35 10.02
N ARG A 192 -3.35 -17.75 10.52
CA ARG A 192 -4.61 -17.08 10.14
C ARG A 192 -4.60 -15.59 10.47
N GLY A 193 -4.09 -15.23 11.66
CA GLY A 193 -4.03 -13.84 12.08
C GLY A 193 -3.06 -13.01 11.23
N VAL A 194 -1.90 -13.57 10.87
CA VAL A 194 -0.94 -12.92 9.96
C VAL A 194 -1.53 -12.79 8.56
N ALA A 195 -2.24 -13.80 8.04
CA ALA A 195 -2.91 -13.70 6.75
C ALA A 195 -3.96 -12.56 6.71
N ALA A 196 -4.76 -12.42 7.78
CA ALA A 196 -5.68 -11.29 7.92
C ALA A 196 -4.93 -9.94 8.00
N GLN A 197 -3.81 -9.88 8.71
CA GLN A 197 -2.97 -8.69 8.78
C GLN A 197 -2.38 -8.32 7.40
N CYS A 198 -1.88 -9.29 6.64
CA CYS A 198 -1.34 -9.07 5.30
C CYS A 198 -2.38 -8.47 4.36
N ILE A 199 -3.66 -8.86 4.45
CA ILE A 199 -4.75 -8.23 3.69
C ILE A 199 -4.82 -6.73 3.96
N SER A 200 -4.75 -6.31 5.23
CA SER A 200 -4.69 -4.88 5.55
C SER A 200 -3.42 -4.21 5.02
N GLN A 201 -2.28 -4.92 5.06
CA GLN A 201 -0.99 -4.40 4.60
C GLN A 201 -0.96 -4.19 3.09
N ILE A 202 -1.60 -5.06 2.30
CA ILE A 202 -1.78 -4.92 0.85
C ILE A 202 -2.58 -3.63 0.55
N ILE A 203 -3.66 -3.38 1.29
CA ILE A 203 -4.48 -2.16 1.13
C ILE A 203 -3.66 -0.90 1.45
N TYR A 204 -2.91 -0.91 2.56
CA TYR A 204 -2.14 0.25 3.01
C TYR A 204 -0.89 0.53 2.17
N ASN A 205 -0.18 -0.51 1.70
CA ASN A 205 1.06 -0.36 0.94
C ASN A 205 0.86 -0.26 -0.56
N GLN A 206 -0.09 -1.03 -1.10
CA GLN A 206 -0.20 -1.27 -2.55
C GLN A 206 -1.48 -0.68 -3.15
N HIS A 207 -2.39 -0.15 -2.31
CA HIS A 207 -3.63 0.53 -2.74
C HIS A 207 -4.49 -0.27 -3.73
N HIS A 208 -4.39 -1.60 -3.71
CA HIS A 208 -5.13 -2.48 -4.59
C HIS A 208 -5.50 -3.76 -3.84
N ILE A 209 -6.77 -4.15 -3.88
CA ILE A 209 -7.28 -5.42 -3.37
C ILE A 209 -8.54 -5.84 -4.14
N ASP A 210 -8.83 -7.14 -4.26
CA ASP A 210 -10.13 -7.59 -4.70
C ASP A 210 -11.05 -7.63 -3.47
N VAL A 211 -11.77 -6.53 -3.31
CA VAL A 211 -12.57 -6.25 -2.11
C VAL A 211 -13.57 -7.37 -1.83
N GLU A 212 -14.26 -7.88 -2.85
CA GLU A 212 -15.36 -8.83 -2.65
C GLU A 212 -14.90 -10.20 -2.11
N PRO A 213 -13.89 -10.87 -2.71
CA PRO A 213 -13.31 -12.08 -2.14
C PRO A 213 -12.69 -11.86 -0.75
N ALA A 214 -11.92 -10.78 -0.57
CA ALA A 214 -11.25 -10.51 0.69
C ALA A 214 -12.25 -10.25 1.82
N ARG A 215 -13.25 -9.39 1.58
CA ARG A 215 -14.32 -9.10 2.53
C ARG A 215 -15.09 -10.36 2.89
N ARG A 216 -15.47 -11.18 1.91
CA ARG A 216 -16.20 -12.43 2.17
C ARG A 216 -15.41 -13.39 3.05
N ALA A 217 -14.13 -13.60 2.75
CA ALA A 217 -13.27 -14.49 3.52
C ALA A 217 -13.00 -13.96 4.94
N LEU A 218 -12.84 -12.64 5.10
CA LEU A 218 -12.69 -12.04 6.42
C LEU A 218 -13.99 -12.16 7.25
N LEU A 219 -15.15 -11.94 6.63
CA LEU A 219 -16.45 -12.08 7.31
C LEU A 219 -16.68 -13.50 7.86
N SER A 220 -16.26 -14.56 7.16
CA SER A 220 -16.38 -15.93 7.67
C SER A 220 -15.52 -16.20 8.91
N HIS A 221 -14.51 -15.37 9.18
CA HIS A 221 -13.60 -15.48 10.32
C HIS A 221 -13.88 -14.50 11.46
N GLN A 222 -14.97 -13.73 11.40
CA GLN A 222 -15.35 -12.82 12.50
C GLN A 222 -15.66 -13.53 13.82
N THR A 223 -16.01 -14.82 13.75
CA THR A 223 -16.30 -15.68 14.91
C THR A 223 -15.23 -16.74 15.13
N ASP A 224 -13.98 -16.50 14.68
CA ASP A 224 -12.86 -17.41 14.93
C ASP A 224 -12.67 -17.67 16.44
N ALA A 225 -12.30 -18.90 16.80
CA ALA A 225 -12.06 -19.29 18.18
C ALA A 225 -10.92 -18.48 18.85
N SER A 226 -9.98 -17.98 18.05
CA SER A 226 -8.87 -17.14 18.50
C SER A 226 -9.25 -15.67 18.51
N LYS A 227 -9.24 -15.06 19.69
CA LYS A 227 -9.44 -13.61 19.86
C LYS A 227 -8.42 -12.77 19.08
N TYR A 228 -7.22 -13.32 18.86
CA TYR A 228 -6.19 -12.67 18.04
C TYR A 228 -6.62 -12.58 16.57
N VAL A 229 -7.12 -13.67 16.00
CA VAL A 229 -7.62 -13.71 14.61
C VAL A 229 -8.81 -12.79 14.45
N VAL A 230 -9.79 -12.83 15.36
CA VAL A 230 -10.96 -11.94 15.34
C VAL A 230 -10.54 -10.46 15.32
N ARG A 231 -9.50 -10.09 16.07
CA ARG A 231 -8.96 -8.72 16.08
C ARG A 231 -8.33 -8.35 14.73
N MET A 232 -7.48 -9.22 14.16
CA MET A 232 -6.83 -8.96 12.87
C MET A 232 -7.85 -8.88 11.72
N VAL A 233 -8.85 -9.77 11.73
CA VAL A 233 -9.96 -9.77 10.78
C VAL A 233 -10.74 -8.47 10.84
N ARG A 234 -11.05 -7.97 12.05
CA ARG A 234 -11.73 -6.69 12.21
C ARG A 234 -10.91 -5.54 11.63
N ASN A 235 -9.60 -5.51 11.91
CA ASN A 235 -8.72 -4.46 11.38
C ASN A 235 -8.67 -4.49 9.85
N ALA A 236 -8.62 -5.68 9.25
CA ALA A 236 -8.62 -5.84 7.80
C ALA A 236 -9.94 -5.41 7.16
N LEU A 237 -11.09 -5.74 7.77
CA LEU A 237 -12.39 -5.27 7.29
C LEU A 237 -12.51 -3.75 7.35
N ILE A 238 -12.02 -3.13 8.43
CA ILE A 238 -11.95 -1.67 8.56
C ILE A 238 -11.11 -1.09 7.42
N ALA A 239 -9.94 -1.69 7.11
CA ALA A 239 -9.10 -1.22 6.00
C ALA A 239 -9.83 -1.33 4.64
N ILE A 240 -10.61 -2.38 4.41
CA ILE A 240 -11.43 -2.53 3.19
C ILE A 240 -12.52 -1.46 3.13
N ASP A 241 -13.24 -1.20 4.23
CA ASP A 241 -14.28 -0.17 4.28
C ASP A 241 -13.71 1.21 3.88
N HIS A 242 -12.56 1.59 4.45
CA HIS A 242 -11.88 2.84 4.11
C HIS A 242 -11.39 2.86 2.65
N PHE A 243 -10.91 1.73 2.13
CA PHE A 243 -10.48 1.62 0.74
C PHE A 243 -11.65 1.85 -0.24
N GLU A 244 -12.83 1.30 0.05
CA GLU A 244 -14.04 1.51 -0.75
C GLU A 244 -14.59 2.93 -0.64
N GLU A 245 -14.57 3.54 0.56
CA GLU A 245 -14.99 4.93 0.77
C GLU A 245 -14.10 5.90 -0.03
N LYS A 246 -12.78 5.74 0.06
CA LYS A 246 -11.82 6.53 -0.72
C LYS A 246 -12.04 6.36 -2.23
N SER A 247 -12.43 5.16 -2.67
CA SER A 247 -12.75 4.87 -4.08
C SER A 247 -14.07 5.51 -4.54
N LYS A 248 -15.00 5.81 -3.63
CA LYS A 248 -16.28 6.51 -3.92
C LYS A 248 -16.13 8.04 -3.85
N GLU A 249 -15.28 8.56 -2.97
CA GLU A 249 -14.98 10.01 -2.90
C GLU A 249 -14.25 10.50 -4.16
N THR A 250 -13.34 9.69 -4.69
CA THR A 250 -12.69 9.97 -5.98
C THR A 250 -13.69 9.96 -7.14
N SER A 251 -14.69 9.05 -7.15
CA SER A 251 -15.70 8.99 -8.21
C SER A 251 -16.75 10.12 -8.12
N SER A 252 -17.14 10.53 -6.91
CA SER A 252 -18.16 11.59 -6.70
C SER A 252 -17.64 13.01 -6.94
N THR A 253 -16.33 13.23 -6.74
CA THR A 253 -15.67 14.50 -7.07
C THR A 253 -15.61 14.73 -8.60
N GLU A 254 -15.55 13.65 -9.38
CA GLU A 254 -15.58 13.68 -10.85
C GLU A 254 -17.00 13.91 -11.41
N GLU A 255 -18.05 13.33 -10.78
CA GLU A 255 -19.44 13.49 -11.22
C GLU A 255 -20.00 14.93 -11.02
N SER A 256 -19.49 15.70 -10.07
CA SER A 256 -19.96 17.07 -9.80
C SER A 256 -19.53 18.08 -10.88
N GLN A 257 -18.52 17.75 -11.70
CA GLN A 257 -18.01 18.62 -12.77
C GLN A 257 -18.62 18.36 -14.17
N MET A 258 -19.47 17.35 -14.32
CA MET A 258 -20.14 17.05 -15.59
C MET A 258 -21.67 16.98 -15.45
N LYS A 259 -22.34 18.14 -15.44
CA LYS A 259 -23.78 18.20 -15.73
C LYS A 259 -24.07 19.17 -16.86
N HIS A 260 -24.16 18.64 -18.08
CA HIS A 260 -25.12 19.10 -19.08
C HIS A 260 -25.62 17.91 -19.94
N PRO A 261 -26.87 17.95 -20.43
CA PRO A 261 -27.69 16.75 -20.61
C PRO A 261 -27.75 16.31 -22.06
N ILE A 262 -27.61 15.01 -22.33
CA ILE A 262 -28.11 14.41 -23.58
C ILE A 262 -28.73 13.04 -23.29
N ASP A 263 -30.06 13.07 -23.39
CA ASP A 263 -30.99 12.20 -24.10
C ASP A 263 -30.83 10.67 -24.12
N GLN A 264 -31.99 10.05 -23.92
CA GLN A 264 -32.23 8.61 -23.88
C GLN A 264 -32.24 8.03 -25.29
N ASN A 265 -31.63 6.86 -25.48
CA ASN A 265 -32.25 5.76 -26.23
C ASN A 265 -31.54 4.43 -25.97
N GLU A 266 -32.36 3.45 -25.59
CA GLU A 266 -32.01 2.04 -25.40
C GLU A 266 -31.71 1.34 -26.73
N ALA A 267 -30.80 0.36 -26.71
CA ALA A 267 -31.12 -1.06 -26.96
C ALA A 267 -29.89 -1.87 -27.41
N GLY A 268 -29.72 -3.06 -26.82
CA GLY A 268 -29.02 -4.18 -27.46
C GLY A 268 -27.90 -4.80 -26.63
N MET A 269 -28.25 -5.79 -25.80
CA MET A 269 -27.29 -6.73 -25.22
C MET A 269 -26.47 -7.45 -26.29
N LYS A 270 -25.14 -7.42 -26.18
CA LYS A 270 -24.21 -8.51 -26.51
C LYS A 270 -23.03 -8.47 -25.54
N GLU A 271 -22.75 -9.60 -24.92
CA GLU A 271 -21.59 -9.81 -24.04
C GLU A 271 -20.27 -9.42 -24.73
N THR A 272 -19.40 -8.63 -24.08
CA THR A 272 -17.91 -8.58 -24.21
C THR A 272 -17.31 -7.32 -23.56
N GLY A 273 -16.13 -7.46 -22.94
CA GLY A 273 -15.12 -6.39 -22.81
C GLY A 273 -15.08 -5.61 -21.49
N MET A 274 -13.95 -5.72 -20.76
CA MET A 274 -13.55 -4.74 -19.75
C MET A 274 -13.50 -3.35 -20.41
N ASN A 275 -14.19 -2.37 -19.82
CA ASN A 275 -14.38 -1.02 -20.36
C ASN A 275 -13.07 -0.34 -20.79
N GLU A 276 -12.94 -0.08 -22.09
CA GLU A 276 -11.90 0.78 -22.67
C GLU A 276 -12.35 2.24 -22.51
N ILE A 277 -11.76 2.99 -21.57
CA ILE A 277 -12.04 4.41 -21.38
C ILE A 277 -11.20 5.20 -22.40
N ASP A 278 -11.84 5.83 -23.38
CA ASP A 278 -11.18 6.61 -24.45
C ASP A 278 -10.85 8.04 -23.96
N ILE A 279 -9.69 8.18 -23.30
CA ILE A 279 -9.21 9.47 -22.76
C ILE A 279 -8.32 10.17 -23.80
N THR A 280 -8.60 11.44 -24.06
CA THR A 280 -7.78 12.29 -24.94
C THR A 280 -6.49 12.74 -24.21
N PRO A 281 -5.29 12.56 -24.79
CA PRO A 281 -4.03 12.93 -24.13
C PRO A 281 -3.87 14.43 -23.90
N LYS A 282 -3.28 14.83 -22.76
CA LYS A 282 -3.05 16.23 -22.41
C LYS A 282 -2.05 16.93 -23.35
N ASN A 283 -0.87 16.36 -23.58
CA ASN A 283 0.08 16.85 -24.59
C ASN A 283 0.33 15.82 -25.71
N GLY A 284 -0.74 15.44 -26.42
CA GLY A 284 -0.68 14.40 -27.46
C GLY A 284 0.38 14.61 -28.56
N GLN A 285 0.63 15.85 -28.99
CA GLN A 285 1.67 16.12 -29.99
C GLN A 285 3.09 15.93 -29.44
N LEU A 286 3.32 16.24 -28.16
CA LEU A 286 4.61 16.03 -27.49
C LEU A 286 4.88 14.52 -27.33
N ALA A 287 3.88 13.76 -26.87
CA ALA A 287 3.94 12.31 -26.79
C ALA A 287 4.15 11.67 -28.17
N LEU A 288 3.51 12.19 -29.23
CA LEU A 288 3.72 11.72 -30.59
C LEU A 288 5.14 11.99 -31.10
N ASN A 289 5.69 13.18 -30.84
CA ASN A 289 7.06 13.54 -31.24
C ASN A 289 8.11 12.65 -30.56
N ASN A 290 7.82 12.18 -29.34
CA ASN A 290 8.68 11.31 -28.55
C ASN A 290 8.28 9.82 -28.63
N SER A 291 7.36 9.46 -29.53
CA SER A 291 6.87 8.09 -29.65
C SER A 291 7.81 7.18 -30.44
N VAL A 292 7.66 5.88 -30.24
CA VAL A 292 8.39 4.82 -30.93
C VAL A 292 7.44 3.86 -31.61
N SER A 293 7.91 3.23 -32.68
CA SER A 293 7.12 2.27 -33.46
C SER A 293 7.02 0.94 -32.73
N ILE A 294 5.82 0.39 -32.65
CA ILE A 294 5.58 -0.93 -32.07
C ILE A 294 5.91 -1.98 -33.13
N GLN A 295 6.85 -2.90 -32.83
CA GLN A 295 7.30 -3.97 -33.75
C GLN A 295 7.68 -3.48 -35.16
N GLY A 296 8.23 -2.27 -35.28
CA GLY A 296 8.64 -1.69 -36.56
C GLY A 296 7.49 -1.15 -37.43
N ASN A 297 6.24 -1.21 -36.97
CA ASN A 297 5.11 -0.58 -37.66
C ASN A 297 5.18 0.95 -37.49
N LYS A 298 5.32 1.69 -38.59
CA LYS A 298 5.39 3.17 -38.56
C LYS A 298 4.04 3.83 -38.29
N GLU A 299 2.96 3.10 -38.46
CA GLU A 299 1.58 3.58 -38.35
C GLU A 299 0.96 3.28 -36.97
N HIS A 300 1.63 2.44 -36.17
CA HIS A 300 1.25 2.09 -34.81
C HIS A 300 2.41 2.38 -33.85
N ARG A 301 2.23 3.34 -32.95
CA ARG A 301 3.30 3.91 -32.12
C ARG A 301 2.87 4.00 -30.67
N ILE A 302 3.84 4.00 -29.77
CA ILE A 302 3.64 4.23 -28.33
C ILE A 302 4.58 5.34 -27.89
N GLY A 303 4.07 6.32 -27.15
CA GLY A 303 4.85 7.44 -26.64
C GLY A 303 4.49 7.79 -25.21
N ILE A 304 5.26 8.68 -24.62
CA ILE A 304 5.04 9.19 -23.27
C ILE A 304 5.00 10.71 -23.29
N ASP A 305 4.07 11.28 -22.55
CA ASP A 305 4.13 12.66 -22.12
C ASP A 305 4.99 12.77 -20.85
N PRO A 306 6.25 13.26 -20.95
CA PRO A 306 7.17 13.28 -19.83
C PRO A 306 6.78 14.29 -18.73
N GLU A 307 5.89 15.24 -19.03
CA GLU A 307 5.49 16.28 -18.06
C GLU A 307 4.44 15.75 -17.09
N VAL A 308 3.43 15.04 -17.60
CA VAL A 308 2.34 14.51 -16.78
C VAL A 308 2.47 13.01 -16.48
N GLY A 309 3.22 12.26 -17.29
CA GLY A 309 3.45 10.82 -17.16
C GLY A 309 2.47 9.94 -17.94
N GLU A 310 1.73 10.49 -18.91
CA GLU A 310 0.72 9.75 -19.67
C GLU A 310 1.37 8.87 -20.76
N LEU A 311 1.02 7.57 -20.79
CA LEU A 311 1.36 6.69 -21.90
C LEU A 311 0.31 6.89 -23.00
N VAL A 312 0.74 7.08 -24.24
CA VAL A 312 -0.16 7.37 -25.36
C VAL A 312 0.09 6.41 -26.51
N GLU A 313 -0.89 5.57 -26.80
CA GLU A 313 -0.92 4.71 -27.98
C GLU A 313 -1.44 5.50 -29.18
N PHE A 314 -0.72 5.47 -30.29
CA PHE A 314 -1.06 6.18 -31.51
C PHE A 314 -1.31 5.23 -32.67
N GLU A 315 -2.44 5.44 -33.35
CA GLU A 315 -2.78 4.76 -34.59
C GLU A 315 -3.01 5.79 -35.71
N LYS A 316 -2.48 5.53 -36.89
CA LYS A 316 -2.62 6.44 -38.04
C LYS A 316 -3.92 6.14 -38.80
N GLY A 317 -4.83 7.11 -38.82
CA GLY A 317 -6.10 7.00 -39.55
C GLY A 317 -5.98 7.31 -41.04
N GLU A 318 -7.09 7.14 -41.78
CA GLU A 318 -7.18 7.27 -43.25
C GLU A 318 -6.86 8.66 -43.84
N GLY A 319 -6.58 9.67 -43.00
CA GLY A 319 -6.13 11.01 -43.42
C GLY A 319 -4.63 11.27 -43.22
N GLY A 320 -3.85 10.26 -42.83
CA GLY A 320 -2.43 10.40 -42.50
C GLY A 320 -2.15 11.05 -41.14
N LYS A 321 -3.18 11.33 -40.35
CA LYS A 321 -3.08 11.85 -38.98
C LYS A 321 -3.06 10.72 -37.96
N PHE A 322 -2.27 10.87 -36.91
CA PHE A 322 -2.28 9.96 -35.77
C PHE A 322 -3.38 10.34 -34.79
N GLN A 323 -4.14 9.35 -34.33
CA GLN A 323 -5.06 9.46 -33.21
C GLN A 323 -4.40 8.81 -31.99
N GLY A 324 -4.26 9.59 -30.91
CA GLY A 324 -3.65 9.14 -29.67
C GLY A 324 -4.70 8.81 -28.61
N ARG A 325 -4.55 7.68 -27.93
CA ARG A 325 -5.35 7.27 -26.77
C ARG A 325 -4.45 7.10 -25.56
N VAL A 326 -4.84 7.68 -24.42
CA VAL A 326 -4.10 7.46 -23.17
C VAL A 326 -4.30 6.01 -22.72
N ARG A 327 -3.21 5.39 -22.27
CA ARG A 327 -3.19 4.03 -21.72
C ARG A 327 -2.59 4.06 -20.33
N THR A 328 -3.00 3.12 -19.49
CA THR A 328 -2.23 2.75 -18.29
C THR A 328 -1.18 1.71 -18.66
N TRP A 329 -0.17 1.53 -17.81
CA TRP A 329 0.85 0.50 -18.02
C TRP A 329 0.26 -0.91 -18.21
N LEU A 330 -0.84 -1.22 -17.51
CA LEU A 330 -1.55 -2.50 -17.58
C LEU A 330 -2.31 -2.69 -18.90
N GLN A 331 -2.72 -1.59 -19.55
CA GLN A 331 -3.40 -1.64 -20.85
C GLN A 331 -2.41 -1.81 -22.01
N LEU A 332 -1.10 -1.68 -21.76
CA LEU A 332 -0.09 -1.87 -22.78
C LEU A 332 0.16 -3.36 -23.04
N THR A 333 0.05 -3.73 -24.31
CA THR A 333 0.50 -5.03 -24.78
C THR A 333 2.01 -5.20 -24.50
N GLU A 334 2.48 -6.44 -24.37
CA GLU A 334 3.91 -6.72 -24.18
C GLU A 334 4.78 -6.05 -25.27
N PRO A 335 4.44 -6.08 -26.58
CA PRO A 335 5.20 -5.36 -27.60
C PRO A 335 5.29 -3.84 -27.39
N MET A 336 4.27 -3.21 -26.82
CA MET A 336 4.29 -1.78 -26.50
C MET A 336 5.24 -1.49 -25.34
N ARG A 337 5.20 -2.32 -24.29
CA ARG A 337 6.09 -2.19 -23.12
C ARG A 337 7.55 -2.39 -23.53
N THR A 338 7.84 -3.44 -24.29
CA THR A 338 9.17 -3.69 -24.84
C THR A 338 9.65 -2.52 -25.70
N ALA A 339 8.80 -1.97 -26.57
CA ALA A 339 9.18 -0.83 -27.41
C ALA A 339 9.59 0.41 -26.57
N LEU A 340 8.90 0.69 -25.46
CA LEU A 340 9.24 1.81 -24.57
C LEU A 340 10.55 1.57 -23.78
N ILE A 341 10.79 0.34 -23.34
CA ILE A 341 12.01 -0.04 -22.60
C ILE A 341 13.23 -0.06 -23.54
N ASP A 342 13.14 -0.76 -24.67
CA ASP A 342 14.25 -0.92 -25.63
C ASP A 342 14.67 0.41 -26.26
N SER A 343 13.73 1.35 -26.40
CA SER A 343 14.02 2.70 -26.88
C SER A 343 14.63 3.61 -25.82
N GLY A 344 14.71 3.15 -24.56
CA GLY A 344 15.26 3.92 -23.45
C GLY A 344 14.46 5.17 -23.14
N ILE A 345 13.13 5.11 -23.35
CA ILE A 345 12.16 6.13 -22.91
C ILE A 345 11.81 5.91 -21.44
N ILE A 346 11.75 4.66 -20.99
CA ILE A 346 11.54 4.26 -19.59
C ILE A 346 12.55 3.21 -19.16
N THR A 347 12.73 3.08 -17.85
CA THR A 347 13.44 1.94 -17.23
C THR A 347 12.57 0.68 -17.21
N GLU A 348 13.17 -0.47 -16.97
CA GLU A 348 12.43 -1.73 -16.72
C GLU A 348 11.51 -1.62 -15.50
N GLN A 349 11.86 -0.75 -14.56
CA GLN A 349 11.11 -0.45 -13.34
C GLN A 349 9.99 0.57 -13.57
N GLY A 350 9.86 1.15 -14.77
CA GLY A 350 8.78 2.07 -15.13
C GLY A 350 9.09 3.55 -15.01
N ASP A 351 10.31 3.94 -14.67
CA ASP A 351 10.68 5.35 -14.53
C ASP A 351 10.92 6.00 -15.89
N ILE A 352 10.35 7.19 -16.12
CA ILE A 352 10.60 7.96 -17.36
C ILE A 352 12.05 8.47 -17.36
N ILE A 353 12.82 8.11 -18.38
CA ILE A 353 14.23 8.53 -18.48
C ILE A 353 14.29 9.97 -19.02
N GLN A 354 14.78 10.90 -18.21
CA GLN A 354 14.96 12.30 -18.61
C GLN A 354 16.33 12.52 -19.25
N ARG A 355 16.37 13.27 -20.36
CA ARG A 355 17.60 13.52 -21.12
C ARG A 355 17.84 14.99 -21.41
N ASP A 356 19.11 15.40 -21.48
CA ASP A 356 19.50 16.71 -21.98
C ASP A 356 19.40 16.80 -23.52
N LYS A 357 19.62 17.99 -24.07
CA LYS A 357 19.61 18.23 -25.53
C LYS A 357 20.69 17.46 -26.31
N ARG A 358 21.64 16.82 -25.63
CA ARG A 358 22.71 16.00 -26.20
C ARG A 358 22.42 14.49 -26.08
N GLY A 359 21.30 14.12 -25.46
CA GLY A 359 20.87 12.72 -25.27
C GLY A 359 21.39 12.06 -24.00
N ASN A 360 22.14 12.77 -23.15
CA ASN A 360 22.64 12.22 -21.89
C ASN A 360 21.51 12.11 -20.88
N ILE A 361 21.51 11.03 -20.09
CA ILE A 361 20.55 10.87 -18.99
C ILE A 361 20.87 11.90 -17.90
N THR A 362 19.88 12.70 -17.54
CA THR A 362 20.00 13.74 -16.50
C THR A 362 19.24 13.39 -15.23
N GLY A 363 18.38 12.37 -15.27
CA GLY A 363 17.58 11.93 -14.14
C GLY A 363 16.45 11.00 -14.56
N TYR A 364 15.62 10.66 -13.59
CA TYR A 364 14.43 9.82 -13.76
C TYR A 364 13.21 10.62 -13.32
N GLY A 365 12.17 10.62 -14.14
CA GLY A 365 10.91 11.31 -13.92
C GLY A 365 9.90 10.43 -13.21
N LYS A 366 8.61 10.75 -13.39
CA LYS A 366 7.52 9.95 -12.84
C LYS A 366 7.63 8.49 -13.29
N ASN A 367 7.21 7.60 -12.41
CA ASN A 367 7.16 6.19 -12.71
C ASN A 367 5.77 5.81 -13.21
N VAL A 368 5.67 5.38 -14.46
CA VAL A 368 4.39 5.11 -15.16
C VAL A 368 3.70 3.82 -14.69
N ILE A 369 4.39 3.02 -13.86
CA ILE A 369 3.83 1.84 -13.19
C ILE A 369 3.19 2.28 -11.86
N SER A 370 3.79 3.24 -11.17
CA SER A 370 3.28 3.82 -9.91
C SER A 370 2.33 5.00 -10.08
N SER A 371 2.24 5.57 -11.29
CA SER A 371 1.35 6.70 -11.62
C SER A 371 -0.04 6.16 -11.97
N LEU A 372 -0.76 5.69 -10.96
CA LEU A 372 -2.20 5.43 -11.01
C LEU A 372 -2.90 6.28 -9.96
#